data_AF-A0A968HC10-F1
#
_entry.id   AF-A0A968HC10-F1
#
_cell.length_a   1.000
_cell.length_b   1.000
_cell.length_c   1.000
_cell.angle_alpha   90.00
_cell.angle_beta   90.00
_cell.angle_gamma   90.00
#
_symmetry.space_group_name_H-M   'P 1'
#
loop_
_entity.id
_entity.type
_entity.pdbx_description
1 polymer ?
#
loop_
_entity_poly.entity_id
_entity_poly.type
_entity_poly.pdbx_seq_one_letter_code
_entity_poly.pdbx_strand_id
1 'polypeptide(L)'
;MRSLTVCLLVAVLYAMTVVGSAGAEQNSAPVRPGGVIEQVRELVQSGKTAEAEQLVLKTLPLSPNPALLYLELGLIYEQQGQQAAALKAYKDGLRVHDQGRRKP
;
A
#
# COMPACT_ATOMS: atom_id res chain seq x y z
N MET A 1 -25.86 28.34 -27.19
CA MET A 1 -25.39 27.11 -27.89
C MET A 1 -23.90 26.76 -27.65
N ARG A 2 -23.06 27.65 -27.08
CA ARG A 2 -21.62 27.37 -26.81
C ARG A 2 -21.32 26.65 -25.48
N SER A 3 -22.26 26.66 -24.52
CA SER A 3 -22.05 26.07 -23.18
C SER A 3 -22.21 24.54 -23.17
N LEU A 4 -23.05 23.98 -24.04
CA LEU A 4 -23.31 22.54 -24.10
C LEU A 4 -22.11 21.75 -24.66
N THR A 5 -21.41 22.33 -25.65
CA THR A 5 -20.21 21.73 -26.25
C THR A 5 -19.00 21.79 -25.31
N VAL A 6 -18.88 22.85 -24.50
CA VAL A 6 -17.82 22.96 -23.48
C VAL A 6 -18.03 21.92 -22.36
N CYS A 7 -19.28 21.68 -21.95
CA CYS A 7 -19.59 20.68 -20.92
C CYS A 7 -19.26 19.25 -21.38
N LEU A 8 -19.56 18.91 -22.64
CA LEU A 8 -19.23 17.60 -23.21
C LEU A 8 -17.72 17.38 -23.30
N LEU A 9 -16.94 18.40 -23.69
CA LEU A 9 -15.49 18.29 -23.77
C LEU A 9 -14.84 18.07 -22.39
N VAL A 10 -15.31 18.76 -21.35
CA VAL A 10 -14.81 18.56 -19.98
C VAL A 10 -15.14 17.16 -19.47
N ALA A 11 -16.34 16.65 -19.75
CA ALA A 11 -16.73 15.29 -19.35
C ALA A 11 -15.90 14.20 -20.06
N VAL A 12 -15.59 14.39 -21.34
CA VAL A 12 -14.75 13.47 -22.12
C VAL A 12 -13.30 13.49 -21.62
N LEU A 13 -12.76 14.68 -21.31
CA LEU A 13 -11.42 14.80 -20.73
C LEU A 13 -11.34 14.16 -19.34
N TYR A 14 -12.39 14.31 -18.51
CA TYR A 14 -12.47 13.67 -17.20
C TYR A 14 -12.48 12.14 -17.31
N ALA A 15 -13.23 11.58 -18.28
CA ALA A 15 -13.27 10.14 -18.51
C ALA A 15 -11.91 9.56 -18.96
N MET A 16 -11.10 10.32 -19.71
CA MET A 16 -9.77 9.88 -20.12
C MET A 16 -8.75 9.85 -18.99
N THR A 17 -8.90 10.69 -17.96
CA THR A 17 -8.01 10.65 -16.78
C THR A 17 -8.25 9.46 -15.86
N VAL A 18 -9.44 8.86 -15.89
CA VAL A 18 -9.81 7.73 -15.03
C VAL A 18 -9.33 6.37 -15.59
N VAL A 19 -8.94 6.32 -16.87
CA VAL A 19 -8.24 5.17 -17.47
C VAL A 19 -6.73 5.34 -17.22
N GLY A 20 -6.35 5.24 -15.96
CA GLY A 20 -4.96 5.32 -15.51
C GLY A 20 -4.66 4.18 -14.56
N SER A 21 -4.15 3.08 -15.11
CA SER A 21 -3.54 1.92 -14.42
C SER A 21 -4.43 1.06 -13.52
N ALA A 22 -5.37 0.34 -14.14
CA ALA A 22 -5.69 -1.03 -13.70
C ALA A 22 -4.71 -2.00 -14.40
N GLY A 23 -3.43 -1.86 -14.07
CA GLY A 23 -2.36 -2.70 -14.59
C GLY A 23 -2.14 -3.90 -13.66
N ALA A 24 -2.49 -5.07 -14.18
CA ALA A 24 -1.95 -6.38 -13.81
C ALA A 24 -2.27 -6.93 -12.39
N GLU A 25 -3.36 -7.70 -12.32
CA GLU A 25 -3.39 -8.92 -11.50
C GLU A 25 -2.24 -9.85 -11.94
N GLN A 26 -1.06 -9.68 -11.35
CA GLN A 26 -0.03 -10.72 -11.44
C GLN A 26 -0.31 -11.76 -10.35
N ASN A 27 -1.05 -12.79 -10.78
CA ASN A 27 -0.98 -14.13 -10.24
C ASN A 27 0.49 -14.52 -10.02
N SER A 28 0.93 -14.55 -8.76
CA SER A 28 2.29 -14.95 -8.38
C SER A 28 2.22 -15.70 -7.07
N ALA A 29 2.92 -16.83 -7.05
CA ALA A 29 3.13 -17.82 -6.00
C ALA A 29 2.81 -17.40 -4.55
N PRO A 30 2.41 -18.35 -3.67
CA PRO A 30 2.16 -18.06 -2.26
C PRO A 30 3.34 -17.29 -1.66
N VAL A 31 3.06 -16.03 -1.38
CA VAL A 31 4.02 -15.02 -0.97
C VAL A 31 4.62 -15.48 0.36
N ARG A 32 5.88 -15.94 0.34
CA ARG A 32 6.58 -16.39 1.55
C ARG A 32 6.86 -15.17 2.43
N PRO A 33 6.47 -15.16 3.72
CA PRO A 33 6.60 -14.01 4.60
C PRO A 33 8.01 -13.38 4.66
N GLY A 34 9.07 -14.18 4.49
CA GLY A 34 10.45 -13.69 4.47
C GLY A 34 10.86 -12.96 3.17
N GLY A 35 10.26 -13.29 2.03
CA GLY A 35 10.54 -12.62 0.74
C GLY A 35 9.73 -11.34 0.51
N VAL A 36 8.66 -11.15 1.29
CA VAL A 36 7.71 -10.03 1.10
C VAL A 36 8.35 -8.70 1.42
N ILE A 37 9.16 -8.64 2.48
CA ILE A 37 9.79 -7.41 2.92
C ILE A 37 10.70 -6.85 1.83
N GLU A 38 11.48 -7.72 1.19
CA GLU A 38 12.37 -7.30 0.09
C GLU A 38 11.55 -6.78 -1.09
N GLN A 39 10.51 -7.49 -1.50
CA GLN A 39 9.61 -7.05 -2.58
C GLN A 39 8.92 -5.72 -2.26
N VAL A 40 8.47 -5.54 -1.02
CA VAL A 40 7.87 -4.29 -0.55
C VAL A 40 8.87 -3.14 -0.66
N ARG A 41 10.12 -3.35 -0.26
CA ARG A 41 11.17 -2.33 -0.37
C ARG A 41 11.53 -2.02 -1.80
N GLU A 42 11.62 -3.01 -2.68
CA GLU A 42 11.82 -2.81 -4.11
C GLU A 42 10.70 -1.96 -4.71
N LEU A 43 9.44 -2.25 -4.36
CA LEU A 43 8.29 -1.46 -4.79
C LEU A 43 8.35 -0.03 -4.27
N VAL A 44 8.70 0.17 -2.99
CA VAL A 44 8.87 1.50 -2.39
C VAL A 44 9.98 2.29 -3.08
N GLN A 45 11.15 1.68 -3.31
CA GLN A 45 12.27 2.32 -4.02
C GLN A 45 11.91 2.66 -5.47
N SER A 46 11.03 1.86 -6.09
CA SER A 46 10.51 2.11 -7.43
C SER A 46 9.39 3.18 -7.47
N GLY A 47 9.03 3.77 -6.33
CA GLY A 47 7.94 4.73 -6.20
C GLY A 47 6.53 4.11 -6.25
N LYS A 48 6.43 2.77 -6.33
CA LYS A 48 5.18 2.01 -6.40
C LYS A 48 4.60 1.77 -5.01
N THR A 49 4.43 2.84 -4.25
CA THR A 49 4.02 2.79 -2.83
C THR A 49 2.62 2.20 -2.64
N ALA A 50 1.71 2.35 -3.60
CA ALA A 50 0.37 1.75 -3.53
C ALA A 50 0.40 0.22 -3.70
N GLU A 51 1.22 -0.29 -4.62
CA GLU A 51 1.43 -1.73 -4.79
C GLU A 51 2.09 -2.34 -3.55
N ALA A 52 3.08 -1.63 -2.98
CA ALA A 52 3.74 -2.01 -1.74
C ALA A 52 2.73 -2.12 -0.57
N GLU A 53 1.85 -1.14 -0.43
CA GLU A 53 0.80 -1.13 0.60
C GLU A 53 -0.12 -2.35 0.46
N GLN A 54 -0.62 -2.61 -0.75
CA GLN A 54 -1.47 -3.76 -1.03
C GLN A 54 -0.79 -5.09 -0.72
N LEU A 55 0.50 -5.21 -1.05
CA LEU A 55 1.29 -6.41 -0.76
C LEU A 55 1.44 -6.63 0.75
N VAL A 56 1.73 -5.57 1.51
CA VAL A 56 1.80 -5.63 2.98
C VAL A 56 0.45 -6.06 3.56
N LEU A 57 -0.65 -5.42 3.15
CA LEU A 57 -1.99 -5.71 3.68
C LEU A 57 -2.44 -7.16 3.42
N LYS A 58 -2.13 -7.70 2.24
CA LYS A 58 -2.41 -9.11 1.90
C LYS A 58 -1.58 -10.09 2.72
N THR A 59 -0.36 -9.71 3.09
CA THR A 59 0.58 -10.58 3.81
C THR A 59 0.38 -10.53 5.33
N LEU A 60 -0.05 -9.38 5.86
CA LEU A 60 -0.25 -9.14 7.27
C LEU A 60 -0.98 -10.27 8.04
N PRO A 61 -2.11 -10.83 7.54
CA PRO A 61 -2.83 -11.90 8.26
C PRO A 61 -2.09 -13.25 8.26
N LEU A 62 -1.13 -13.46 7.36
CA LEU A 62 -0.39 -14.71 7.21
C LEU A 62 1.02 -14.65 7.82
N SER A 63 1.42 -13.49 8.34
CA SER A 63 2.79 -13.26 8.77
C SER A 63 3.08 -13.87 10.14
N PRO A 64 4.18 -14.63 10.29
CA PRO A 64 4.66 -15.06 11.60
C PRO A 64 5.27 -13.90 12.40
N ASN A 65 5.63 -12.78 11.76
CA ASN A 65 6.12 -11.56 12.40
C ASN A 65 5.38 -10.32 11.86
N PRO A 66 4.12 -10.09 12.28
CA PRO A 66 3.32 -8.97 11.81
C PRO A 66 3.88 -7.59 12.20
N ALA A 67 4.68 -7.51 13.28
CA ALA A 67 5.28 -6.24 13.71
C ALA A 67 6.19 -5.63 12.64
N LEU A 68 6.96 -6.46 11.92
CA LEU A 68 7.82 -6.00 10.84
C LEU A 68 7.01 -5.46 9.64
N LEU A 69 5.85 -6.07 9.35
CA LEU A 69 4.98 -5.58 8.27
C LEU A 69 4.33 -4.24 8.60
N TYR A 70 3.98 -4.00 9.87
CA TYR A 70 3.51 -2.68 10.30
C TYR A 70 4.60 -1.61 10.21
N LEU A 71 5.87 -1.97 10.42
CA LEU A 71 6.99 -1.06 10.20
C LEU A 71 7.08 -0.66 8.72
N GLU A 72 7.06 -1.63 7.80
CA GLU A 72 7.08 -1.34 6.35
C GLU A 72 5.86 -0.50 5.94
N LEU A 73 4.67 -0.77 6.50
CA LEU A 73 3.46 0.02 6.25
C LEU A 73 3.65 1.50 6.68
N GLY A 74 4.31 1.73 7.81
CA GLY A 74 4.61 3.08 8.26
C GLY A 74 5.56 3.82 7.32
N LEU A 75 6.61 3.15 6.84
CA LEU A 75 7.56 3.72 5.87
C LEU A 75 6.88 4.04 4.53
N ILE A 76 5.99 3.16 4.07
CA ILE A 76 5.17 3.38 2.87
C ILE A 76 4.32 4.65 3.04
N TYR A 77 3.65 4.81 4.18
CA TYR A 77 2.83 6.00 4.44
C TYR A 77 3.67 7.28 4.56
N GLU A 78 4.89 7.22 5.09
CA GLU A 78 5.80 8.37 5.09
C GLU A 78 6.17 8.79 3.66
N GLN A 79 6.48 7.83 2.79
CA GLN A 79 6.74 8.10 1.37
C GLN A 79 5.53 8.68 0.63
N GLN A 80 4.32 8.29 1.04
CA GLN A 80 3.07 8.86 0.53
C GLN A 80 2.71 10.23 1.16
N GLY A 81 3.48 10.72 2.14
CA GLY A 81 3.19 11.96 2.88
C GLY A 81 2.06 11.83 3.92
N GLN A 82 1.59 10.62 4.19
CA GLN A 82 0.48 10.33 5.10
C GLN A 82 0.98 10.14 6.55
N GLN A 83 1.50 11.20 7.16
CA GLN A 83 2.12 11.15 8.50
C GLN A 83 1.21 10.56 9.60
N ALA A 84 -0.10 10.86 9.56
CA ALA A 84 -1.05 10.31 10.54
C ALA A 84 -1.20 8.78 10.41
N ALA A 85 -1.24 8.28 9.16
CA ALA A 85 -1.32 6.85 8.89
C ALA A 85 -0.01 6.14 9.26
N ALA A 86 1.13 6.75 8.96
CA ALA A 86 2.45 6.24 9.35
C ALA A 86 2.57 6.07 10.87
N LEU A 87 2.22 7.11 11.63
CA LEU A 87 2.25 7.06 13.10
C LEU A 87 1.34 5.96 13.66
N LYS A 88 0.16 5.78 13.07
CA LYS A 88 -0.76 4.71 13.46
C LYS A 88 -0.14 3.33 13.19
N ALA A 89 0.43 3.13 12.00
CA ALA A 89 1.08 1.86 11.62
C ALA A 89 2.22 1.50 12.58
N TYR A 90 3.08 2.45 12.92
CA TYR A 90 4.16 2.23 13.89
C TYR A 90 3.65 1.85 15.28
N LYS A 91 2.60 2.55 15.77
CA LYS A 91 1.97 2.21 17.07
C LYS A 91 1.37 0.81 17.07
N ASP A 92 0.73 0.41 15.97
CA ASP A 92 0.15 -0.92 15.82
C ASP A 92 1.25 -1.99 15.80
N GLY A 93 2.35 -1.75 15.08
CA GLY A 93 3.54 -2.61 15.07
C GLY A 93 4.16 -2.83 16.45
N LEU A 94 4.33 -1.74 17.22
CA LEU A 94 4.84 -1.81 18.60
C LEU A 94 3.91 -2.60 19.52
N ARG A 95 2.58 -2.39 19.41
CA ARG A 95 1.60 -3.12 20.21
C ARG A 95 1.66 -4.62 19.95
N VAL A 96 1.75 -5.01 18.68
CA VAL A 96 1.80 -6.43 18.30
C VAL A 96 3.14 -7.06 18.67
N HIS A 97 4.25 -6.33 18.53
CA HIS A 97 5.57 -6.80 19.00
C HIS A 97 5.56 -7.10 20.51
N ASP A 98 5.04 -6.17 21.31
CA ASP A 98 4.94 -6.31 22.76
C ASP A 98 4.03 -7.48 23.16
N GLN A 99 2.87 -7.61 22.52
CA GLN A 99 1.96 -8.76 22.72
C GLN A 99 2.64 -10.10 22.38
N GLY A 100 3.43 -10.14 21.30
CA GLY A 100 4.20 -11.33 20.93
C GLY A 100 5.28 -11.71 21.95
N ARG A 101 5.90 -10.71 22.60
CA ARG A 101 6.90 -10.89 23.67
C ARG A 101 6.32 -11.34 25.01
N ARG A 102 5.05 -11.01 25.27
CA ARG A 102 4.35 -11.25 26.55
C ARG A 102 3.72 -12.64 26.66
N LYS A 103 4.02 -13.57 25.75
CA LYS A 103 3.50 -14.94 25.85
C LYS A 103 3.96 -15.58 27.18
N PRO A 104 3.03 -16.16 27.97
CA PRO A 104 3.32 -16.76 29.27
C PRO A 104 4.25 -17.98 29.16
#